data_AF-A0A953R1E4-F1
#
_entry.id   AF-A0A953R1E4-F1
#
_cell.length_a   1.000
_cell.length_b   1.000
_cell.length_c   1.000
_cell.angle_alpha   90.00
_cell.angle_beta   90.00
_cell.angle_gamma   90.00
#
_symmetry.space_group_name_H-M   'P 1'
#
loop_
_entity.id
_entity.type
_entity.pdbx_description
1 polymer ?
#
loop_
_entity_poly.entity_id
_entity_poly.type
_entity_poly.pdbx_seq_one_letter_code
_entity_poly.pdbx_strand_id
1 'polypeptide(L)'
;MIYICIRQTTDWTDEAGFWAQLPPQFRPTVETWNATFKTPYHLFRHRLREIARMNLAAVRNAVCADWNDVPEGALVLPVDDDDWFAENVAKAVEKAAAPAFSGYRWESTFLEVPIDLGHRLYLLKRRLLHTPPKWICTTNNYAIVKTPDSQPLFGSHIRASEWFHRHAAQVRTLDGRWSIMNRTLASRTSLRLMQPETCRPIRIGTLLRRYRRYKELYRRPPSSDLQWCQPYIRMMDDLMGEL
;
A
#
# COMPACT_ATOMS: atom_id res chain seq x y z
N MET A 1 -17.81 4.66 -14.80
CA MET A 1 -17.12 3.40 -14.40
C MET A 1 -15.75 3.74 -13.84
N ILE A 2 -15.41 3.17 -12.68
CA ILE A 2 -14.13 3.38 -11.99
C ILE A 2 -13.23 2.15 -12.22
N TYR A 3 -11.94 2.37 -12.45
CA TYR A 3 -10.96 1.30 -12.64
C TYR A 3 -9.97 1.27 -11.49
N ILE A 4 -9.66 0.07 -11.00
CA ILE A 4 -8.57 -0.17 -10.04
C ILE A 4 -7.40 -0.74 -10.83
N CYS A 5 -6.26 -0.04 -10.79
CA CYS A 5 -5.05 -0.49 -11.44
C CYS A 5 -4.03 -0.87 -10.38
N ILE A 6 -3.63 -2.14 -10.37
CA ILE A 6 -2.59 -2.64 -9.48
C ILE A 6 -1.24 -2.27 -10.10
N ARG A 7 -0.38 -1.59 -9.36
CA ARG A 7 0.99 -1.29 -9.81
C ARG A 7 1.76 -2.59 -10.02
N GLN A 8 2.74 -2.56 -10.92
CA GLN A 8 3.50 -3.73 -11.35
C GLN A 8 3.90 -4.62 -10.15
N THR A 9 3.47 -5.87 -10.21
CA THR A 9 3.73 -6.88 -9.19
C THR A 9 4.68 -7.92 -9.73
N THR A 10 5.51 -8.45 -8.84
CA THR A 10 6.24 -9.69 -9.07
C THR A 10 5.26 -10.86 -9.16
N ASP A 11 5.52 -11.83 -10.03
CA ASP A 11 4.92 -13.15 -9.86
C ASP A 11 5.57 -13.84 -8.65
N TRP A 12 4.89 -13.74 -7.51
CA TRP A 12 5.37 -14.29 -6.24
C TRP A 12 5.30 -15.83 -6.19
N THR A 13 4.71 -16.50 -7.19
CA THR A 13 4.61 -17.97 -7.24
C THR A 13 5.77 -18.62 -7.99
N ASP A 14 6.43 -17.88 -8.88
CA ASP A 14 7.65 -18.32 -9.55
C ASP A 14 8.85 -18.03 -8.65
N GLU A 15 9.29 -19.04 -7.89
CA GLU A 15 10.46 -18.91 -7.02
C GLU A 15 11.72 -18.54 -7.81
N ALA A 16 11.95 -19.16 -8.97
CA ALA A 16 13.14 -18.91 -9.77
C ALA A 16 13.14 -17.48 -10.33
N GLY A 17 12.00 -17.04 -10.87
CA GLY A 17 11.79 -15.66 -11.31
C GLY A 17 11.96 -14.67 -10.16
N PHE A 18 11.40 -14.95 -8.99
CA PHE A 18 11.56 -14.13 -7.78
C PHE A 18 13.03 -13.93 -7.41
N TRP A 19 13.83 -15.00 -7.38
CA TRP A 19 15.26 -14.90 -7.06
C TRP A 19 16.06 -14.18 -8.14
N ALA A 20 15.73 -14.37 -9.42
CA ALA A 20 16.44 -13.78 -10.55
C ALA A 20 16.31 -12.24 -10.59
N GLN A 21 15.15 -11.71 -10.22
CA GLN A 21 14.91 -10.26 -10.17
C GLN A 21 15.31 -9.60 -8.83
N LEU A 22 15.65 -10.40 -7.82
CA LEU A 22 15.88 -9.89 -6.46
C LEU A 22 17.16 -9.03 -6.45
N PRO A 23 17.10 -7.75 -6.05
CA PRO A 23 18.29 -6.92 -5.98
C PRO A 23 19.35 -7.56 -5.06
N PRO A 24 20.64 -7.60 -5.43
CA PRO A 24 21.69 -8.26 -4.64
C PRO A 24 21.73 -7.81 -3.17
N GLN A 25 21.49 -6.52 -2.92
CA GLN A 25 21.43 -5.96 -1.58
C GLN A 25 20.26 -6.49 -0.74
N PHE A 26 19.16 -6.93 -1.37
CA PHE A 26 17.98 -7.45 -0.67
C PHE A 26 18.11 -8.92 -0.30
N ARG A 27 18.86 -9.69 -1.09
CA ARG A 27 19.05 -11.13 -0.92
C ARG A 27 19.36 -11.57 0.52
N PRO A 28 20.31 -10.97 1.25
CA PRO A 28 20.60 -11.38 2.63
C PRO A 28 19.42 -11.23 3.60
N THR A 29 18.53 -10.26 3.35
CA THR A 29 17.33 -10.04 4.18
C THR A 29 16.29 -11.11 3.91
N VAL A 30 16.10 -11.50 2.65
CA VAL A 30 15.21 -12.61 2.25
C VAL A 30 15.74 -13.94 2.77
N GLU A 31 17.05 -14.18 2.68
CA GLU A 31 17.68 -15.39 3.25
C GLU A 31 17.48 -15.43 4.77
N THR A 32 17.64 -14.30 5.47
CA THR A 32 17.35 -14.23 6.91
C THR A 32 15.89 -14.53 7.21
N TRP A 33 14.95 -14.04 6.40
CA TRP A 33 13.53 -14.37 6.54
C TRP A 33 13.29 -15.87 6.39
N ASN A 34 13.76 -16.45 5.30
CA ASN A 34 13.55 -17.87 4.96
C ASN A 34 14.22 -18.81 5.97
N ALA A 35 15.29 -18.37 6.62
CA ALA A 35 15.90 -19.11 7.73
C ALA A 35 15.16 -18.95 9.08
N THR A 36 14.32 -17.91 9.22
CA THR A 36 13.63 -17.60 10.49
C THR A 36 12.21 -18.16 10.54
N PHE A 37 11.47 -18.11 9.43
CA PHE A 37 10.06 -18.49 9.37
C PHE A 37 9.84 -19.73 8.52
N LYS A 38 8.76 -20.46 8.80
CA LYS A 38 8.38 -21.65 8.01
C LYS A 38 7.92 -21.27 6.61
N THR A 39 7.22 -20.15 6.48
CA THR A 39 6.75 -19.65 5.18
C THR A 39 7.82 -18.80 4.50
N PRO A 40 8.32 -19.22 3.32
CA PRO A 40 9.25 -18.44 2.52
C PRO A 40 8.71 -17.05 2.19
N TYR A 41 9.61 -16.08 2.06
CA TYR A 41 9.28 -14.67 1.82
C TYR A 41 8.36 -14.48 0.60
N HIS A 42 8.66 -15.15 -0.52
CA HIS A 42 7.87 -15.03 -1.75
C HIS A 42 6.44 -15.57 -1.55
N LEU A 43 6.29 -16.73 -0.89
CA LEU A 43 4.96 -17.26 -0.57
C LEU A 43 4.20 -16.35 0.40
N PHE A 44 4.86 -15.76 1.40
CA PHE A 44 4.21 -14.76 2.26
C PHE A 44 3.70 -13.57 1.45
N ARG A 45 4.51 -13.01 0.53
CA ARG A 45 4.10 -11.93 -0.39
C ARG A 45 2.94 -12.37 -1.31
N HIS A 46 2.96 -13.60 -1.80
CA HIS A 46 1.86 -14.16 -2.58
C HIS A 46 0.55 -14.16 -1.78
N ARG A 47 0.55 -14.64 -0.53
CA ARG A 47 -0.62 -14.64 0.35
C ARG A 47 -1.14 -13.24 0.64
N LEU A 48 -0.25 -12.25 0.83
CA LEU A 48 -0.66 -10.84 0.95
C LEU A 48 -1.43 -10.37 -0.29
N ARG A 49 -0.90 -10.72 -1.47
CA ARG A 49 -1.53 -10.40 -2.75
C ARG A 49 -2.90 -11.05 -2.91
N GLU A 50 -3.09 -12.27 -2.44
CA GLU A 50 -4.40 -12.91 -2.43
C GLU A 50 -5.41 -12.16 -1.54
N ILE A 51 -5.01 -11.77 -0.32
CA ILE A 51 -5.86 -10.99 0.59
C ILE A 51 -6.24 -9.65 -0.03
N ALA A 52 -5.28 -8.93 -0.62
CA ALA A 52 -5.55 -7.68 -1.32
C ALA A 52 -6.49 -7.90 -2.51
N ARG A 53 -6.27 -8.92 -3.34
CA ARG A 53 -7.17 -9.25 -4.46
C ARG A 53 -8.60 -9.51 -4.02
N MET A 54 -8.80 -10.21 -2.90
CA MET A 54 -10.14 -10.41 -2.31
C MET A 54 -10.78 -9.06 -1.94
N ASN A 55 -10.02 -8.15 -1.34
CA ASN A 55 -10.49 -6.80 -1.04
C ASN A 55 -10.85 -6.00 -2.30
N LEU A 56 -9.97 -5.98 -3.30
CA LEU A 56 -10.18 -5.21 -4.53
C LEU A 56 -11.39 -5.72 -5.32
N ALA A 57 -11.62 -7.05 -5.33
CA ALA A 57 -12.80 -7.66 -5.94
C ALA A 57 -14.11 -7.30 -5.21
N ALA A 58 -14.05 -6.97 -3.92
CA ALA A 58 -15.21 -6.55 -3.14
C ALA A 58 -15.57 -5.06 -3.33
N VAL A 59 -14.75 -4.27 -4.03
CA VAL A 59 -15.05 -2.86 -4.31
C VAL A 59 -16.18 -2.77 -5.32
N ARG A 60 -17.32 -2.25 -4.87
CA ARG A 60 -18.54 -2.15 -5.68
C ARG A 60 -18.38 -1.05 -6.73
N ASN A 61 -18.90 -1.30 -7.93
CA ASN A 61 -18.85 -0.35 -9.06
C ASN A 61 -17.42 -0.01 -9.52
N ALA A 62 -16.46 -0.91 -9.30
CA ALA A 62 -15.11 -0.82 -9.84
C ALA A 62 -14.72 -2.10 -10.58
N VAL A 63 -13.79 -1.96 -11.51
CA VAL A 63 -13.20 -3.08 -12.26
C VAL A 63 -11.69 -3.05 -12.08
N CYS A 64 -11.09 -4.20 -11.73
CA CYS A 64 -9.65 -4.35 -11.78
C CYS A 64 -9.20 -4.52 -13.24
N ALA A 65 -8.27 -3.69 -13.70
CA ALA A 65 -7.75 -3.74 -15.07
C ALA A 65 -6.27 -3.35 -15.12
N ASP A 66 -5.57 -3.79 -16.15
CA ASP A 66 -4.24 -3.27 -16.45
C ASP A 66 -4.37 -1.85 -17.02
N TRP A 67 -3.37 -1.01 -16.76
CA TRP A 67 -3.39 0.41 -17.18
C TRP A 67 -3.69 0.59 -18.68
N ASN A 68 -3.16 -0.31 -19.51
CA ASN A 68 -3.30 -0.24 -20.97
C ASN A 68 -4.72 -0.59 -21.44
N ASP A 69 -5.48 -1.33 -20.63
CA ASP A 69 -6.85 -1.74 -20.96
C ASP A 69 -7.89 -0.72 -20.48
N VAL A 70 -7.48 0.23 -19.64
CA VAL A 70 -8.38 1.27 -19.16
C VAL A 70 -8.67 2.30 -20.27
N PRO A 71 -9.94 2.62 -20.55
CA PRO A 71 -10.31 3.63 -21.51
C PRO A 71 -9.75 5.01 -21.16
N GLU A 72 -9.38 5.77 -22.19
CA GLU A 72 -8.98 7.16 -22.05
C GLU A 72 -10.08 8.02 -21.41
N GLY A 73 -9.70 8.91 -20.48
CA GLY A 73 -10.64 9.74 -19.72
C GLY A 73 -11.33 9.03 -18.55
N ALA A 74 -11.13 7.72 -18.35
CA ALA A 74 -11.69 7.02 -17.20
C ALA A 74 -10.96 7.36 -15.89
N LEU A 75 -11.65 7.21 -14.75
CA LEU A 75 -11.04 7.39 -13.43
C LEU A 75 -10.35 6.10 -12.98
N VAL A 76 -9.10 6.24 -12.57
CA VAL A 76 -8.22 5.16 -12.12
C VAL A 76 -7.86 5.35 -10.66
N LEU A 77 -7.91 4.26 -9.89
CA LEU A 77 -7.42 4.13 -8.53
C LEU A 77 -6.13 3.30 -8.56
N PRO A 78 -4.95 3.94 -8.48
CA PRO A 78 -3.69 3.23 -8.33
C PRO A 78 -3.63 2.53 -6.97
N VAL A 79 -3.12 1.30 -6.93
CA VAL A 79 -2.98 0.53 -5.69
C VAL A 79 -1.78 -0.42 -5.77
N ASP A 80 -1.13 -0.69 -4.64
CA ASP A 80 -0.11 -1.74 -4.55
C ASP A 80 -0.77 -3.08 -4.22
N ASP A 81 -0.06 -4.20 -4.41
CA ASP A 81 -0.65 -5.54 -4.29
C ASP A 81 -0.84 -6.05 -2.86
N ASP A 82 -0.51 -5.26 -1.86
CA ASP A 82 -0.77 -5.55 -0.45
C ASP A 82 -1.79 -4.58 0.19
N ASP A 83 -2.29 -3.60 -0.57
CA ASP A 83 -3.11 -2.49 -0.10
C ASP A 83 -4.62 -2.68 -0.33
N TRP A 84 -5.45 -1.96 0.42
CA TRP A 84 -6.91 -2.17 0.46
C TRP A 84 -7.72 -0.89 0.22
N PHE A 85 -8.91 -1.05 -0.36
CA PHE A 85 -9.94 -0.01 -0.47
C PHE A 85 -11.19 -0.37 0.34
N ALA A 86 -11.91 0.67 0.76
CA ALA A 86 -13.28 0.52 1.25
C ALA A 86 -14.20 0.10 0.10
N GLU A 87 -15.19 -0.76 0.37
CA GLU A 87 -16.10 -1.31 -0.66
C GLU A 87 -16.82 -0.24 -1.49
N ASN A 88 -17.02 0.95 -0.93
CA ASN A 88 -17.74 2.06 -1.53
C ASN A 88 -16.85 3.20 -2.04
N VAL A 89 -15.52 3.02 -2.10
CA VAL A 89 -14.61 4.08 -2.60
C VAL A 89 -14.98 4.53 -4.00
N ALA A 90 -15.33 3.61 -4.89
CA ALA A 90 -15.67 3.94 -6.28
C ALA A 90 -16.90 4.86 -6.36
N LYS A 91 -17.92 4.58 -5.54
CA LYS A 91 -19.11 5.43 -5.42
C LYS A 91 -18.77 6.82 -4.88
N ALA A 92 -17.86 6.92 -3.90
CA ALA A 92 -17.41 8.20 -3.36
C ALA A 92 -16.68 9.04 -4.41
N VAL A 93 -15.77 8.40 -5.17
CA VAL A 93 -15.03 9.03 -6.27
C VAL A 93 -15.97 9.44 -7.41
N GLU A 94 -16.89 8.56 -7.83
CA GLU A 94 -17.87 8.83 -8.88
C GLU A 94 -18.81 9.98 -8.52
N LYS A 95 -19.33 10.03 -7.28
CA LYS A 95 -20.14 11.16 -6.79
C LYS A 95 -19.37 12.49 -6.82
N ALA A 96 -18.07 12.43 -6.60
CA ALA A 96 -17.22 13.61 -6.58
C ALA A 96 -16.70 14.00 -7.98
N ALA A 97 -16.84 13.12 -8.97
CA ALA A 97 -16.32 13.32 -10.30
C ALA A 97 -16.95 14.56 -10.95
N ALA A 98 -16.11 15.44 -11.48
CA ALA A 98 -16.56 16.56 -12.29
C ALA A 98 -15.51 16.89 -13.37
N PRO A 99 -15.91 17.42 -14.54
CA PRO A 99 -14.99 17.72 -15.63
C PRO A 99 -13.86 18.71 -15.27
N ALA A 100 -14.04 19.52 -14.23
CA ALA A 100 -13.04 20.48 -13.76
C ALA A 100 -11.87 19.84 -12.97
N PHE A 101 -11.98 18.57 -12.57
CA PHE A 101 -10.98 17.91 -11.72
C PHE A 101 -10.34 16.72 -12.42
N SER A 102 -9.00 16.73 -12.46
CA SER A 102 -8.18 15.66 -13.04
C SER A 102 -7.61 14.72 -11.96
N GLY A 103 -7.73 15.08 -10.68
CA GLY A 103 -7.26 14.28 -9.55
C GLY A 103 -8.19 14.35 -8.34
N TYR A 104 -8.23 13.26 -7.59
CA TYR A 104 -9.03 13.11 -6.38
C TYR A 104 -8.14 12.52 -5.29
N ARG A 105 -8.24 13.01 -4.06
CA ARG A 105 -7.44 12.49 -2.94
C ARG A 105 -8.24 12.41 -1.66
N TRP A 106 -7.80 11.57 -0.73
CA TRP A 106 -8.36 11.48 0.62
C TRP A 106 -7.28 11.25 1.66
N GLU A 107 -7.67 11.20 2.94
CA GLU A 107 -6.74 10.98 4.05
C GLU A 107 -6.05 9.62 3.93
N SER A 108 -4.71 9.61 3.97
CA SER A 108 -3.94 8.36 3.98
C SER A 108 -4.09 7.65 5.33
N THR A 109 -4.47 6.37 5.30
CA THR A 109 -4.55 5.52 6.50
C THR A 109 -3.51 4.42 6.42
N PHE A 110 -2.74 4.23 7.49
CA PHE A 110 -1.65 3.25 7.53
C PHE A 110 -1.91 2.18 8.59
N LEU A 111 -1.79 0.92 8.17
CA LEU A 111 -1.68 -0.21 9.08
C LEU A 111 -0.21 -0.58 9.19
N GLU A 112 0.49 0.01 10.17
CA GLU A 112 1.95 -0.12 10.27
C GLU A 112 2.49 -0.17 11.70
N VAL A 113 3.61 -0.89 11.86
CA VAL A 113 4.47 -0.82 13.04
C VAL A 113 5.58 0.20 12.81
N PRO A 114 5.77 1.20 13.71
CA PRO A 114 6.82 2.20 13.56
C PRO A 114 8.23 1.60 13.37
N ILE A 115 9.00 2.16 12.42
CA ILE A 115 10.36 1.71 12.02
C ILE A 115 11.28 1.60 13.24
N ASP A 116 11.29 2.67 14.01
CA ASP A 116 12.19 2.98 15.12
C ASP A 116 11.53 4.06 15.99
N LEU A 117 12.27 4.51 17.01
CA LEU A 117 11.80 5.55 17.93
C LEU A 117 11.62 6.89 17.22
N GLY A 118 12.51 7.25 16.30
CA GLY A 118 12.42 8.49 15.52
C GLY A 118 11.13 8.55 14.70
N HIS A 119 10.79 7.47 14.00
CA HIS A 119 9.52 7.37 13.27
C HIS A 119 8.32 7.44 14.21
N ARG A 120 8.38 6.78 15.38
CA ARG A 120 7.30 6.86 16.37
C ARG A 120 7.10 8.29 16.87
N LEU A 121 8.18 9.01 17.18
CA LEU A 121 8.14 10.41 17.61
C LEU A 121 7.63 11.32 16.48
N TYR A 122 8.03 11.07 15.24
CA TYR A 122 7.51 11.78 14.07
C TYR A 122 5.99 11.60 13.93
N LEU A 123 5.48 10.36 14.02
CA LEU A 123 4.04 10.08 13.97
C LEU A 123 3.30 10.76 15.12
N LEU A 124 3.86 10.74 16.33
CA LEU A 124 3.28 11.43 17.49
C LEU A 124 3.24 12.95 17.29
N LYS A 125 4.36 13.55 16.84
CA LYS A 125 4.47 14.98 16.55
C LYS A 125 3.45 15.40 15.50
N ARG A 126 3.29 14.62 14.42
CA ARG A 126 2.29 14.87 13.39
C ARG A 126 0.87 14.83 13.93
N ARG A 127 0.57 13.86 14.79
CA ARG A 127 -0.75 13.75 15.44
C ARG A 127 -1.05 14.94 16.36
N LEU A 128 -0.05 15.44 17.10
CA LEU A 128 -0.21 16.53 18.06
C LEU A 128 -0.19 17.91 17.42
N LEU A 129 0.65 18.12 16.40
CA LEU A 129 0.87 19.43 15.77
C LEU A 129 0.19 19.58 14.42
N HIS A 130 -0.57 18.57 13.97
CA HIS A 130 -1.25 18.53 12.68
C HIS A 130 -0.35 18.89 11.48
N THR A 131 0.94 18.54 11.54
CA THR A 131 1.88 18.90 10.46
C THR A 131 1.59 18.10 9.19
N PRO A 132 1.62 18.77 8.01
CA PRO A 132 1.32 18.12 6.74
C PRO A 132 2.31 16.98 6.46
N PRO A 133 1.87 15.90 5.81
CA PRO A 133 2.79 14.86 5.37
C PRO A 133 3.74 15.42 4.31
N LYS A 134 4.94 14.84 4.21
CA LYS A 134 5.86 15.12 3.09
C LYS A 134 5.22 14.79 1.73
N TRP A 135 4.43 13.72 1.68
CA TRP A 135 3.74 13.24 0.49
C TRP A 135 2.24 13.19 0.76
N ILE A 136 1.46 13.93 -0.03
CA ILE A 136 -0.01 13.96 0.07
C ILE A 136 -0.68 12.84 -0.72
N CYS A 137 0.02 12.33 -1.74
CA CYS A 137 -0.33 11.08 -2.41
C CYS A 137 0.64 9.99 -1.93
N THR A 138 0.07 8.84 -1.65
CA THR A 138 0.76 7.64 -1.24
C THR A 138 0.39 6.51 -2.19
N THR A 139 0.41 5.25 -1.76
CA THR A 139 0.21 4.12 -2.66
C THR A 139 -1.21 4.04 -3.20
N ASN A 140 -2.23 4.33 -2.38
CA ASN A 140 -3.64 4.12 -2.75
C ASN A 140 -4.60 5.15 -2.17
N ASN A 141 -4.18 6.38 -1.86
CA ASN A 141 -5.08 7.42 -1.30
C ASN A 141 -5.52 8.49 -2.32
N TYR A 142 -5.49 8.15 -3.60
CA TYR A 142 -5.80 9.07 -4.69
C TYR A 142 -6.39 8.33 -5.90
N ALA A 143 -7.09 9.09 -6.74
CA ALA A 143 -7.54 8.68 -8.05
C ALA A 143 -7.15 9.74 -9.09
N ILE A 144 -6.93 9.31 -10.32
CA ILE A 144 -6.52 10.16 -11.45
C ILE A 144 -7.39 9.87 -12.65
N VAL A 145 -7.65 10.88 -13.47
CA VAL A 145 -8.21 10.67 -14.81
C VAL A 145 -7.12 10.11 -15.70
N LYS A 146 -7.39 8.99 -16.37
CA LYS A 146 -6.45 8.38 -17.31
C LYS A 146 -6.26 9.28 -18.52
N THR A 147 -5.03 9.76 -18.63
CA THR A 147 -4.44 10.39 -19.81
C THR A 147 -3.01 9.90 -20.07
N PRO A 148 -2.43 10.10 -21.27
CA PRO A 148 -1.00 9.86 -21.51
C PRO A 148 -0.11 10.52 -20.44
N ASP A 149 -0.42 11.77 -20.08
CA ASP A 149 0.34 12.54 -19.09
C ASP A 149 0.18 12.02 -17.66
N SER A 150 -0.87 11.26 -17.38
CA SER A 150 -1.16 10.71 -16.05
C SER A 150 -0.46 9.37 -15.77
N GLN A 151 0.05 8.67 -16.79
CA GLN A 151 0.72 7.37 -16.62
C GLN A 151 1.92 7.42 -15.65
N PRO A 152 2.78 8.46 -15.67
CA PRO A 152 3.83 8.63 -14.66
C PRO A 152 3.30 8.78 -13.23
N LEU A 153 2.08 9.30 -13.05
CA LEU A 153 1.44 9.47 -11.74
C LEU A 153 0.90 8.12 -11.21
N PHE A 154 0.45 7.24 -12.11
CA PHE A 154 0.12 5.86 -11.77
C PHE A 154 1.37 5.11 -11.30
N GLY A 155 2.47 5.15 -12.07
CA GLY A 155 3.68 4.38 -11.78
C GLY A 155 4.47 4.84 -10.54
N SER A 156 4.26 6.06 -10.05
CA SER A 156 5.02 6.60 -8.92
C SER A 156 4.17 7.57 -8.08
N HIS A 157 3.88 7.17 -6.84
CA HIS A 157 3.19 8.04 -5.88
C HIS A 157 3.94 9.34 -5.55
N ILE A 158 5.27 9.37 -5.67
CA ILE A 158 6.08 10.60 -5.48
C ILE A 158 5.71 11.62 -6.56
N ARG A 159 5.82 11.22 -7.84
CA ARG A 159 5.36 12.01 -9.00
C ARG A 159 3.89 12.42 -8.87
N ALA A 160 3.01 11.52 -8.41
CA ALA A 160 1.63 11.86 -8.11
C ALA A 160 1.54 12.99 -7.07
N SER A 161 2.24 12.86 -5.95
CA SER A 161 2.21 13.88 -4.89
C SER A 161 2.73 15.24 -5.37
N GLU A 162 3.80 15.27 -6.16
CA GLU A 162 4.35 16.50 -6.75
C GLU A 162 3.38 17.14 -7.75
N TRP A 163 2.72 16.32 -8.57
CA TRP A 163 1.70 16.81 -9.50
C TRP A 163 0.49 17.37 -8.75
N PHE A 164 -0.01 16.66 -7.73
CA PHE A 164 -1.17 17.09 -6.92
C PHE A 164 -0.88 18.40 -6.18
N HIS A 165 0.36 18.64 -5.75
CA HIS A 165 0.77 19.91 -5.18
C HIS A 165 0.78 21.05 -6.20
N ARG A 166 1.34 20.81 -7.40
CA ARG A 166 1.41 21.83 -8.45
C ARG A 166 0.05 22.17 -9.08
N HIS A 167 -0.88 21.23 -9.07
CA HIS A 167 -2.20 21.35 -9.70
C HIS A 167 -3.34 21.36 -8.68
N ALA A 168 -3.14 21.99 -7.52
CA ALA A 168 -4.12 21.98 -6.42
C ALA A 168 -5.53 22.45 -6.85
N ALA A 169 -5.63 23.39 -7.80
CA ALA A 169 -6.92 23.85 -8.35
C ALA A 169 -7.68 22.79 -9.17
N GLN A 170 -6.97 21.77 -9.67
CA GLN A 170 -7.52 20.65 -10.45
C GLN A 170 -7.71 19.38 -9.59
N VAL A 171 -7.48 19.47 -8.28
CA VAL A 171 -7.56 18.35 -7.34
C VAL A 171 -8.72 18.54 -6.39
N ARG A 172 -9.60 17.54 -6.31
CA ARG A 172 -10.66 17.48 -5.30
C ARG A 172 -10.22 16.64 -4.10
N THR A 173 -10.44 17.16 -2.89
CA THR A 173 -10.28 16.37 -1.67
C THR A 173 -11.62 15.73 -1.31
N LEU A 174 -11.59 14.43 -1.00
CA LEU A 174 -12.74 13.65 -0.55
C LEU A 174 -12.64 13.43 0.95
N ASP A 175 -13.73 13.71 1.66
CA ASP A 175 -13.83 13.41 3.08
C ASP A 175 -13.98 11.90 3.29
N GLY A 176 -13.32 11.38 4.31
CA GLY A 176 -13.38 9.96 4.69
C GLY A 176 -12.07 9.20 4.46
N ARG A 177 -12.06 7.96 4.94
CA ARG A 177 -10.93 7.02 4.84
C ARG A 177 -11.29 5.88 3.91
N TRP A 178 -10.96 6.07 2.65
CA TRP A 178 -11.38 5.17 1.59
C TRP A 178 -10.38 4.08 1.25
N SER A 179 -9.22 4.09 1.90
CA SER A 179 -8.16 3.11 1.67
C SER A 179 -7.30 2.89 2.90
N ILE A 180 -6.68 1.72 2.95
CA ILE A 180 -5.66 1.37 3.95
C ILE A 180 -4.39 0.96 3.20
N MET A 181 -3.28 1.50 3.67
CA MET A 181 -1.95 1.11 3.25
C MET A 181 -1.42 0.07 4.22
N ASN A 182 -1.36 -1.19 3.79
CA ASN A 182 -0.96 -2.30 4.65
C ASN A 182 0.56 -2.47 4.60
N ARG A 183 1.27 -1.68 5.40
CA ARG A 183 2.73 -1.77 5.47
C ARG A 183 3.15 -2.98 6.31
N THR A 184 3.10 -4.15 5.71
CA THR A 184 3.33 -5.44 6.36
C THR A 184 4.75 -5.62 6.90
N LEU A 185 4.97 -6.68 7.68
CA LEU A 185 6.31 -7.10 8.09
C LEU A 185 7.26 -7.21 6.89
N ALA A 186 6.82 -7.80 5.78
CA ALA A 186 7.60 -7.96 4.56
C ALA A 186 7.95 -6.62 3.89
N SER A 187 6.99 -5.71 3.75
CA SER A 187 7.22 -4.38 3.16
C SER A 187 8.22 -3.57 4.02
N ARG A 188 8.22 -3.76 5.35
CA ARG A 188 9.15 -3.07 6.25
C ARG A 188 10.52 -3.73 6.33
N THR A 189 10.65 -4.99 5.95
CA THR A 189 11.96 -5.62 5.73
C THR A 189 12.62 -5.12 4.46
N SER A 190 11.83 -4.73 3.44
CA SER A 190 12.37 -4.21 2.18
C SER A 190 12.63 -2.69 2.18
N LEU A 191 11.86 -1.88 2.90
CA LEU A 191 11.94 -0.41 2.85
C LEU A 191 13.28 0.23 3.28
N ARG A 192 14.17 -0.48 3.99
CA ARG A 192 15.52 0.04 4.33
C ARG A 192 16.54 -0.09 3.18
N LEU A 193 16.21 -0.79 2.10
CA LEU A 193 17.13 -1.09 1.00
C LEU A 193 17.16 -0.02 -0.10
N MET A 194 16.35 1.03 0.01
CA MET A 194 16.44 2.18 -0.88
C MET A 194 17.65 3.09 -0.56
N GLN A 195 18.52 2.71 0.38
CA GLN A 195 19.78 3.38 0.69
C GLN A 195 20.94 2.36 0.71
N PRO A 196 21.59 2.09 -0.45
CA PRO A 196 22.58 1.03 -0.60
C PRO A 196 23.73 1.11 0.42
N GLU A 197 24.17 2.33 0.74
CA GLU A 197 25.37 2.59 1.55
C GLU A 197 25.21 2.24 3.04
N THR A 198 23.98 2.10 3.53
CA THR A 198 23.70 1.82 4.96
C THR A 198 23.01 0.48 5.18
N CYS A 199 22.82 -0.30 4.11
CA CYS A 199 21.92 -1.43 4.16
C CYS A 199 22.58 -2.68 4.75
N ARG A 200 22.53 -2.78 6.07
CA ARG A 200 22.87 -4.02 6.78
C ARG A 200 21.70 -5.00 6.72
N PRO A 201 21.95 -6.31 6.52
CA PRO A 201 20.92 -7.33 6.62
C PRO A 201 20.14 -7.20 7.93
N ILE A 202 18.85 -7.47 7.91
CA ILE A 202 18.07 -7.49 9.14
C ILE A 202 18.61 -8.60 10.05
N ARG A 203 18.80 -8.30 11.34
CA ARG A 203 19.16 -9.33 12.32
C ARG A 203 17.92 -10.13 12.70
N ILE A 204 18.05 -11.44 12.92
CA ILE A 204 16.96 -12.34 13.35
C ILE A 204 16.20 -11.76 14.56
N GLY A 205 16.91 -11.31 15.60
CA GLY A 205 16.27 -10.71 16.77
C GLY A 205 15.45 -9.44 16.48
N THR A 206 15.85 -8.65 15.47
CA THR A 206 15.08 -7.50 14.99
C THR A 206 13.84 -7.95 14.22
N LEU A 207 13.98 -8.96 13.37
CA LEU A 207 12.88 -9.56 12.61
C LEU A 207 11.80 -10.13 13.56
N LEU A 208 12.19 -10.97 14.52
CA LEU A 208 11.29 -11.56 15.52
C LEU A 208 10.61 -10.50 16.39
N ARG A 209 11.30 -9.41 16.76
CA ARG A 209 10.69 -8.30 17.51
C ARG A 209 9.62 -7.59 16.67
N ARG A 210 9.87 -7.36 15.38
CA ARG A 210 8.89 -6.76 14.47
C ARG A 210 7.71 -7.70 14.26
N TYR A 211 7.97 -8.99 14.06
CA TYR A 211 6.94 -10.03 13.96
C TYR A 211 5.95 -9.97 15.12
N ARG A 212 6.43 -10.00 16.37
CA ARG A 212 5.56 -9.90 17.55
C ARG A 212 4.70 -8.64 17.56
N ARG A 213 5.26 -7.50 17.14
CA ARG A 213 4.53 -6.22 17.06
C ARG A 213 3.47 -6.24 15.95
N TYR A 214 3.73 -6.88 14.83
CA TYR A 214 2.74 -7.03 13.75
C TYR A 214 1.62 -7.99 14.15
N LYS A 215 1.94 -9.10 14.80
CA LYS A 215 0.94 -10.02 15.36
C LYS A 215 0.00 -9.29 16.31
N GLU A 216 0.56 -8.49 17.21
CA GLU A 216 -0.23 -7.63 18.11
C GLU A 216 -1.02 -6.54 17.36
N LEU A 217 -0.48 -5.99 16.27
CA LEU A 217 -1.17 -4.99 15.45
C LEU A 217 -2.45 -5.58 14.83
N TYR A 218 -2.36 -6.76 14.19
CA TYR A 218 -3.50 -7.37 13.50
C TYR A 218 -4.55 -7.97 14.44
N ARG A 219 -4.21 -8.24 15.71
CA ARG A 219 -5.18 -8.66 16.73
C ARG A 219 -6.08 -7.54 17.25
N ARG A 220 -5.69 -6.30 17.03
CA ARG A 220 -6.46 -5.15 17.51
C ARG A 220 -7.65 -4.91 16.60
N PRO A 221 -8.85 -4.65 17.16
CA PRO A 221 -9.97 -4.21 16.35
C PRO A 221 -9.60 -2.87 15.66
N PRO A 222 -9.99 -2.67 14.39
CA PRO A 222 -9.84 -1.38 13.74
C PRO A 222 -10.73 -0.34 14.42
N SER A 223 -10.47 0.94 14.17
CA SER A 223 -11.37 2.01 14.60
C SER A 223 -12.74 1.89 13.91
N SER A 224 -13.75 2.57 14.45
CA SER A 224 -15.15 2.46 13.96
C SER A 224 -15.31 2.86 12.48
N ASP A 225 -14.54 3.84 12.02
CA ASP A 225 -14.47 4.32 10.64
C ASP A 225 -13.74 3.35 9.68
N LEU A 226 -13.09 2.32 10.20
CA LEU A 226 -12.33 1.32 9.45
C LEU A 226 -12.88 -0.11 9.63
N GLN A 227 -14.08 -0.29 10.18
CA GLN A 227 -14.66 -1.63 10.43
C GLN A 227 -14.79 -2.47 9.15
N TRP A 228 -14.91 -1.82 7.99
CA TRP A 228 -14.95 -2.50 6.69
C TRP A 228 -13.68 -3.34 6.41
N CYS A 229 -12.53 -3.04 7.03
CA CYS A 229 -11.30 -3.79 6.81
C CYS A 229 -11.11 -4.98 7.75
N GLN A 230 -12.01 -5.17 8.72
CA GLN A 230 -11.92 -6.21 9.73
C GLN A 230 -11.75 -7.63 9.16
N PRO A 231 -12.42 -8.04 8.07
CA PRO A 231 -12.21 -9.37 7.48
C PRO A 231 -10.75 -9.57 7.02
N TYR A 232 -10.17 -8.57 6.36
CA TYR A 232 -8.79 -8.64 5.86
C TYR A 232 -7.76 -8.58 6.99
N ILE A 233 -8.05 -7.81 8.07
CA ILE A 233 -7.24 -7.84 9.29
C ILE A 233 -7.20 -9.25 9.90
N ARG A 234 -8.32 -9.98 9.93
CA ARG A 234 -8.34 -11.37 10.43
C ARG A 234 -7.49 -12.30 9.56
N MET A 235 -7.63 -12.22 8.23
CA MET A 235 -6.78 -12.98 7.31
C MET A 235 -5.29 -12.67 7.49
N MET A 236 -4.95 -11.41 7.81
CA MET A 236 -3.59 -11.02 8.14
C MET A 236 -3.12 -11.57 9.49
N ASP A 237 -3.97 -11.63 10.52
CA ASP A 237 -3.61 -12.27 11.80
C ASP A 237 -3.37 -13.78 11.60
N ASP A 238 -4.23 -14.45 10.83
CA ASP A 238 -4.07 -15.86 10.47
C ASP A 238 -2.75 -16.10 9.74
N LEU A 239 -2.47 -15.31 8.69
CA LEU A 239 -1.21 -15.38 7.94
C LEU A 239 0.02 -15.12 8.83
N MET A 240 -0.06 -14.20 9.78
CA MET A 240 1.00 -13.98 10.77
C MET A 240 1.11 -15.13 11.77
N GLY A 241 0.06 -15.93 11.96
CA GLY A 241 0.07 -17.17 12.74
C GLY A 241 0.85 -18.31 12.07
N GLU A 242 0.96 -18.30 10.74
CA GLU A 242 1.64 -19.32 9.93
C GLU A 242 3.18 -19.15 9.87
N LEU A 243 3.69 -17.94 10.15
CA LEU A 243 5.12 -17.62 10.18
C LEU A 243 5.86 -18.27 11.36
#